data_AF-A0AA45Z5B0-F1
#
_entry.id   AF-A0AA45Z5B0-F1
#
_cell.length_a   1.000
_cell.length_b   1.000
_cell.length_c   1.000
_cell.angle_alpha   90.00
_cell.angle_beta   90.00
_cell.angle_gamma   90.00
#
_symmetry.space_group_name_H-M   'P 1'
#
loop_
_entity.id
_entity.type
_entity.pdbx_description
1 polymer ?
#
loop_
_entity_poly.entity_id
_entity_poly.type
_entity_poly.pdbx_seq_one_letter_code
_entity_poly.pdbx_strand_id
1 'polypeptide(L)'
;MDPFVRRLVERLHDPSRPLSRNRHFHTFDTPEGRMALKVFRRLRSLQQDILACHKEGRRARISRQLNPDGDHRIELWMERVAGRRVSMLQPAEYELLARLPGVRDALEILDEAA
;
A
#
# COMPACT_ATOMS: atom_id res chain seq x y z
N MET A 1 2.65 8.52 9.36
CA MET A 1 3.84 8.28 8.50
C MET A 1 4.60 9.59 8.41
N ASP A 2 5.93 9.54 8.49
CA ASP A 2 6.78 10.73 8.32
C ASP A 2 6.58 11.39 6.94
N PRO A 3 6.43 12.74 6.85
CA PRO A 3 6.20 13.44 5.57
C PRO A 3 7.34 13.33 4.55
N PHE A 4 8.59 13.18 4.99
CA PHE A 4 9.72 12.97 4.08
C PHE A 4 9.66 11.56 3.48
N VAL A 5 9.41 10.53 4.30
CA VAL A 5 9.18 9.15 3.84
C VAL A 5 8.03 9.10 2.83
N ARG A 6 6.90 9.75 3.12
CA ARG A 6 5.74 9.81 2.21
C ARG A 6 6.12 10.34 0.82
N ARG A 7 6.79 11.51 0.78
CA ARG A 7 7.23 12.13 -0.48
C ARG A 7 8.21 11.26 -1.25
N LEU A 8 9.10 10.56 -0.54
CA LEU A 8 10.06 9.65 -1.16
C LEU A 8 9.36 8.44 -1.79
N VAL A 9 8.32 7.89 -1.13
CA VAL A 9 7.48 6.81 -1.69
C VAL A 9 6.71 7.28 -2.92
N GLU A 10 6.08 8.46 -2.86
CA GLU A 10 5.37 9.04 -4.01
C GLU A 10 6.31 9.20 -5.21
N ARG A 11 7.51 9.73 -4.99
CA ARG A 11 8.51 9.90 -6.05
C ARG A 11 9.07 8.56 -6.57
N LEU A 12 9.08 7.50 -5.77
CA LEU A 12 9.46 6.15 -6.22
C LEU A 12 8.39 5.53 -7.15
N HIS A 13 7.13 5.94 -7.04
CA HIS A 13 6.04 5.50 -7.92
C HIS A 13 5.84 6.39 -9.16
N ASP A 14 6.48 7.57 -9.22
CA ASP A 14 6.37 8.49 -10.35
C ASP A 14 7.23 8.03 -11.54
N PRO A 15 6.61 7.58 -12.66
CA PRO A 15 7.35 7.13 -13.84
C PRO A 15 8.07 8.27 -14.57
N SER A 16 7.64 9.53 -14.38
CA SER A 16 8.23 10.69 -15.05
C SER A 16 9.60 11.08 -14.46
N ARG A 17 9.87 10.67 -13.22
CA ARG A 17 11.09 11.05 -12.47
C ARG A 17 11.66 9.84 -11.71
N PRO A 18 12.20 8.84 -12.43
CA PRO A 18 12.61 7.59 -11.81
C PRO A 18 13.73 7.80 -10.78
N LEU A 19 13.42 7.51 -9.52
CA LEU A 19 14.41 7.36 -8.45
C LEU A 19 14.94 5.93 -8.46
N SER A 20 16.26 5.77 -8.62
CA SER A 20 16.91 4.48 -8.41
C SER A 20 17.77 4.51 -7.15
N ARG A 21 17.76 3.39 -6.40
CA ARG A 21 18.60 3.22 -5.22
C ARG A 21 20.08 3.38 -5.56
N ASN A 22 20.51 2.75 -6.65
CA ASN A 22 21.93 2.73 -7.03
C ASN A 22 22.45 4.11 -7.42
N ARG A 23 21.60 4.97 -7.99
CA ARG A 23 21.96 6.35 -8.34
C ARG A 23 21.90 7.31 -7.14
N HIS A 24 21.04 7.04 -6.17
CA HIS A 24 20.81 7.91 -5.01
C HIS A 24 21.16 7.19 -3.71
N PHE A 25 22.34 6.54 -3.66
CA PHE A 25 22.75 5.72 -2.53
C PHE A 25 22.60 6.44 -1.19
N HIS A 26 23.14 7.66 -1.07
CA HIS A 26 23.07 8.46 0.16
C HIS A 26 21.64 8.77 0.62
N THR A 27 20.69 8.95 -0.32
CA THR A 27 19.27 9.15 0.02
C THR A 27 18.65 7.91 0.64
N PHE A 28 19.12 6.72 0.27
CA PHE A 28 18.56 5.44 0.70
C PHE A 28 19.37 4.74 1.81
N ASP A 29 20.52 5.28 2.19
CA ASP A 29 21.33 4.78 3.31
C ASP A 29 20.85 5.31 4.67
N THR A 30 19.96 6.32 4.68
CA THR A 30 19.32 6.81 5.90
C THR A 30 18.20 5.89 6.40
N PRO A 31 17.81 5.95 7.68
CA PRO A 31 16.65 5.22 8.20
C PRO A 31 15.36 5.50 7.42
N GLU A 32 15.12 6.75 7.06
CA GLU A 32 13.94 7.21 6.32
C GLU A 32 13.96 6.68 4.89
N GLY A 33 15.13 6.71 4.24
CA GLY A 33 15.32 6.15 2.90
C GLY A 33 15.05 4.65 2.86
N ARG A 34 15.58 3.91 3.84
CA ARG A 34 15.30 2.47 4.00
C ARG A 34 13.82 2.20 4.26
N MET A 35 13.18 3.02 5.09
CA MET A 35 11.74 2.93 5.34
C MET A 35 10.92 3.16 4.07
N ALA A 36 11.25 4.19 3.30
CA ALA A 36 10.56 4.48 2.03
C ALA A 36 10.69 3.31 1.04
N LEU A 37 11.87 2.69 0.92
CA LEU A 37 12.05 1.49 0.08
C LEU A 37 11.21 0.31 0.57
N LYS A 38 11.12 0.11 1.88
CA LYS A 38 10.29 -0.95 2.48
C LYS A 38 8.82 -0.73 2.15
N VAL A 39 8.30 0.48 2.36
CA VAL A 39 6.92 0.85 2.04
C VAL A 39 6.66 0.72 0.54
N PHE A 40 7.51 1.29 -0.31
CA PHE A 40 7.39 1.20 -1.77
C PHE A 40 7.27 -0.25 -2.27
N ARG A 41 8.17 -1.15 -1.83
CA ARG A 41 8.14 -2.57 -2.22
C ARG A 41 6.87 -3.26 -1.76
N ARG A 42 6.45 -2.96 -0.53
CA ARG A 42 5.22 -3.49 0.05
C ARG A 42 3.99 -3.04 -0.76
N LEU A 43 3.86 -1.74 -1.03
CA LEU A 43 2.73 -1.19 -1.79
C LEU A 43 2.70 -1.74 -3.22
N ARG A 44 3.86 -1.90 -3.86
CA ARG A 44 3.96 -2.53 -5.18
C ARG A 44 3.50 -3.99 -5.16
N SER A 45 3.91 -4.76 -4.15
CA SER A 45 3.42 -6.15 -3.97
C SER A 45 1.90 -6.15 -3.80
N LEU A 46 1.36 -5.32 -2.91
CA LEU A 46 -0.08 -5.23 -2.67
C LEU A 46 -0.86 -4.82 -3.93
N GLN A 47 -0.36 -3.87 -4.71
CA GLN A 47 -0.95 -3.50 -5.98
C GLN A 47 -1.02 -4.70 -6.93
N GLN A 48 0.09 -5.40 -7.15
CA GLN A 48 0.12 -6.59 -8.01
C GLN A 48 -0.86 -7.65 -7.52
N ASP A 49 -0.92 -7.84 -6.21
CA ASP A 49 -1.78 -8.79 -5.55
C ASP A 49 -3.28 -8.49 -5.72
N ILE A 50 -3.67 -7.21 -5.61
CA ILE A 50 -5.03 -6.71 -5.81
C ILE A 50 -5.43 -6.86 -7.27
N LEU A 51 -4.57 -6.43 -8.20
CA LEU A 51 -4.85 -6.52 -9.63
C LEU A 51 -4.96 -7.97 -10.10
N ALA A 52 -4.15 -8.88 -9.54
CA ALA A 52 -4.27 -10.31 -9.79
C ALA A 52 -5.61 -10.87 -9.28
N CYS A 53 -6.04 -10.53 -8.06
CA CYS A 53 -7.38 -10.90 -7.57
C CYS A 53 -8.46 -10.49 -8.56
N HIS A 54 -8.45 -9.20 -8.95
CA HIS A 54 -9.46 -8.64 -9.82
C HIS A 54 -9.49 -9.31 -11.19
N LYS A 55 -8.32 -9.54 -11.79
CA LYS A 55 -8.19 -10.25 -13.08
C LYS A 55 -8.72 -11.69 -13.02
N GLU A 56 -8.60 -12.35 -11.88
CA GLU A 56 -9.12 -13.69 -11.63
C GLU A 56 -10.62 -13.72 -11.29
N GLY A 57 -11.31 -12.57 -11.33
CA GLY A 57 -12.73 -12.45 -10.95
C GLY A 57 -12.96 -12.58 -9.44
N ARG A 58 -11.90 -12.44 -8.64
CA ARG A 58 -11.93 -12.52 -7.18
C ARG A 58 -11.91 -11.14 -6.54
N ARG A 59 -12.27 -11.11 -5.25
CA ARG A 59 -12.45 -9.85 -4.54
C ARG A 59 -11.24 -9.50 -3.67
N ALA A 60 -10.88 -8.22 -3.71
CA ALA A 60 -10.01 -7.58 -2.74
C ALA A 60 -10.83 -6.54 -1.96
N ARG A 61 -10.88 -6.66 -0.64
CA ARG A 61 -11.73 -5.86 0.24
C ARG A 61 -10.90 -5.08 1.23
N ILE A 62 -11.32 -3.86 1.51
CA ILE A 62 -10.78 -3.04 2.60
C ILE A 62 -11.86 -2.91 3.67
N SER A 63 -11.48 -3.21 4.92
CA SER A 63 -12.25 -2.85 6.12
C SER A 63 -11.45 -1.85 6.95
N ARG A 64 -12.15 -0.88 7.54
CA ARG A 64 -11.58 0.11 8.46
C ARG A 64 -12.09 -0.19 9.85
N GLN A 65 -11.19 -0.55 10.75
CA GLN A 65 -11.50 -0.84 12.14
C GLN A 65 -10.96 0.28 13.03
N LEU A 66 -11.78 0.74 13.97
CA LEU A 66 -11.32 1.60 15.05
C LEU A 66 -10.74 0.69 16.15
N ASN A 67 -9.47 0.85 16.48
CA ASN A 67 -8.93 0.21 17.67
C ASN A 67 -9.48 0.89 18.93
N PRO A 68 -9.50 0.20 20.09
CA PRO A 68 -9.92 0.79 21.37
C PRO A 68 -9.15 2.07 21.76
N ASP A 69 -7.90 2.19 21.28
CA ASP A 69 -7.03 3.35 21.49
C ASP A 69 -7.38 4.55 20.58
N GLY A 70 -8.43 4.44 19.74
CA GLY A 70 -8.85 5.49 18.81
C GLY A 70 -8.13 5.50 17.46
N ASP A 71 -7.18 4.59 17.25
CA ASP A 71 -6.42 4.48 16.00
C ASP A 71 -7.19 3.73 14.91
N HIS A 72 -7.18 4.27 13.68
CA HIS A 72 -7.73 3.58 12.51
C HIS A 72 -6.76 2.51 11.99
N ARG A 73 -7.19 1.25 12.02
CA ARG A 73 -6.50 0.13 11.39
C ARG A 73 -7.21 -0.25 10.10
N ILE A 74 -6.45 -0.37 9.02
CA ILE A 74 -7.00 -0.74 7.71
C ILE A 74 -6.63 -2.17 7.42
N GLU A 75 -7.62 -3.02 7.21
CA GLU A 75 -7.42 -4.43 6.89
C GLU A 75 -7.72 -4.68 5.42
N LEU A 76 -6.72 -5.16 4.67
CA LEU A 76 -6.84 -5.58 3.28
C LEU A 76 -6.99 -7.09 3.21
N TRP A 77 -8.10 -7.53 2.66
CA TRP A 77 -8.47 -8.93 2.46
C TRP A 77 -8.40 -9.26 0.98
N MET A 78 -7.77 -10.38 0.63
CA MET A 78 -7.65 -10.84 -0.75
C MET A 78 -7.93 -12.34 -0.84
N GLU A 79 -8.87 -12.70 -1.71
CA GLU A 79 -9.18 -14.10 -2.02
C GLU A 79 -8.11 -14.70 -2.94
N ARG A 80 -7.63 -15.91 -2.60
CA ARG A 80 -6.63 -16.68 -3.34
C ARG A 80 -7.13 -18.11 -3.61
N VAL A 81 -6.53 -18.79 -4.58
CA VAL A 81 -6.88 -20.19 -4.94
C VAL A 81 -6.84 -21.10 -3.71
N ALA A 82 -5.82 -20.91 -2.85
CA ALA A 82 -5.55 -21.75 -1.69
C ALA A 82 -5.91 -21.08 -0.35
N GLY A 83 -6.85 -20.12 -0.34
CA GLY A 83 -7.35 -19.50 0.90
C GLY A 83 -7.43 -17.98 0.82
N ARG A 84 -7.04 -17.30 1.91
CA ARG A 84 -7.12 -15.84 2.02
C ARG A 84 -5.80 -15.23 2.46
N ARG A 85 -5.48 -14.05 1.93
CA ARG A 85 -4.39 -13.21 2.43
C ARG A 85 -4.96 -11.98 3.09
N VAL A 86 -4.46 -11.67 4.29
CA VAL A 86 -4.81 -10.49 5.06
C VAL A 86 -3.56 -9.62 5.20
N SER A 87 -3.72 -8.30 5.09
CA SER A 87 -2.64 -7.33 5.27
C SER A 87 -3.12 -6.11 6.03
N MET A 88 -2.42 -5.80 7.11
CA MET A 88 -2.75 -4.67 7.99
C MET A 88 -1.99 -3.41 7.58
N LEU A 89 -2.72 -2.39 7.18
CA LEU A 89 -2.22 -1.13 6.66
C LEU A 89 -2.45 0.00 7.66
N GLN A 90 -1.48 0.91 7.70
CA GLN A 90 -1.68 2.22 8.32
C GLN A 90 -2.51 3.12 7.39
N PRO A 91 -3.24 4.11 7.93
CA PRO A 91 -4.03 5.05 7.11
C PRO A 91 -3.24 5.69 5.96
N ALA A 92 -2.03 6.17 6.26
CA ALA A 92 -1.16 6.78 5.27
C ALA A 92 -0.67 5.78 4.19
N GLU A 93 -0.49 4.50 4.52
CA GLU A 93 -0.10 3.49 3.53
C GLU A 93 -1.26 3.17 2.59
N TYR A 94 -2.48 3.09 3.12
CA TYR A 94 -3.69 2.89 2.32
C TYR A 94 -3.93 4.07 1.35
N GLU A 95 -3.76 5.31 1.81
CA GLU A 95 -3.88 6.48 0.94
C GLU A 95 -2.91 6.40 -0.26
N LEU A 96 -1.66 5.99 -0.01
CA LEU A 96 -0.67 5.80 -1.07
C LEU A 96 -1.05 4.64 -2.00
N LEU A 97 -1.48 3.50 -1.43
CA LEU A 97 -1.92 2.32 -2.17
C LEU A 97 -3.09 2.65 -3.10
N ALA A 98 -4.10 3.36 -2.61
CA ALA A 98 -5.30 3.72 -3.37
C ALA A 98 -5.02 4.73 -4.50
N ARG A 99 -3.85 5.38 -4.51
CA ARG A 99 -3.42 6.25 -5.63
C ARG A 99 -2.69 5.47 -6.72
N LEU A 100 -2.32 4.21 -6.48
CA LEU A 100 -1.63 3.42 -7.48
C LEU A 100 -2.58 3.01 -8.63
N PRO A 101 -2.08 2.95 -9.87
CA PRO A 101 -2.91 2.64 -11.04
C PRO A 101 -3.71 1.34 -10.88
N GLY A 102 -5.00 1.40 -11.20
CA GLY A 102 -5.94 0.28 -11.17
C GLY A 102 -6.36 -0.22 -9.79
N VAL A 103 -5.78 0.31 -8.70
CA VAL A 103 -6.08 -0.19 -7.35
C VAL A 103 -7.48 0.20 -6.90
N ARG A 104 -7.89 1.47 -7.10
CA ARG A 104 -9.23 1.92 -6.70
C ARG A 104 -10.35 1.15 -7.38
N ASP A 105 -10.21 0.89 -8.68
CA ASP A 105 -11.22 0.18 -9.46
C ASP A 105 -11.31 -1.31 -9.08
N ALA A 106 -10.21 -1.87 -8.56
CA ALA A 106 -10.10 -3.26 -8.16
C ALA A 106 -10.46 -3.52 -6.67
N LEU A 107 -10.67 -2.47 -5.88
CA LEU A 107 -10.96 -2.58 -4.45
C LEU A 107 -12.46 -2.42 -4.16
N GLU A 108 -13.00 -3.37 -3.39
CA GLU A 108 -14.28 -3.20 -2.70
C GLU A 108 -14.03 -2.51 -1.35
N ILE A 109 -14.61 -1.34 -1.13
CA ILE A 109 -14.55 -0.64 0.17
C ILE A 109 -15.76 -1.07 0.98
N LEU A 110 -15.51 -1.75 2.09
CA LEU A 110 -16.49 -2.05 3.11
C LEU A 110 -16.22 -1.09 4.27
N ASP A 111 -16.92 0.04 4.28
CA ASP A 111 -16.95 0.89 5.47
C ASP A 111 -17.82 0.17 6.49
N GLU A 112 -17.21 -0.40 7.54
CA GLU A 112 -17.95 -0.71 8.75
C GLU A 112 -18.31 0.63 9.39
N ALA A 113 -19.56 1.05 9.17
CA ALA A 113 -20.20 2.03 10.03
C ALA A 113 -20.19 1.45 11.45
N ALA A 114 -19.67 2.25 12.39
CA ALA A 114 -19.90 2.06 13.82
C ALA A 114 -21.41 1.94 14.12
#